data_AF-A0A085VVT4-F1
#
_entry.id   AF-A0A085VVT4-F1
#
_cell.length_a   1.000
_cell.length_b   1.000
_cell.length_c   1.000
_cell.angle_alpha   90.00
_cell.angle_beta   90.00
_cell.angle_gamma   90.00
#
_symmetry.space_group_name_H-M   'P 1'
#
loop_
_entity.id
_entity.type
_entity.pdbx_description
1 polymer ?
#
loop_
_entity_poly.entity_id
_entity_poly.type
_entity_poly.pdbx_seq_one_letter_code
_entity_poly.pdbx_strand_id
1 'polypeptide(L)'
;MRLSAMPLLVLALLALGGCGKTQFTTPQNAYTSFHEHVKRGEYKEAYAALSQGTQTALTARAQALKDTSGGKADLEPYELLFMNSAPPADVTDITLVREEGDVATVRVLSSGQAREVRLVREASGWKVDLSDSLKP
;
A
#
# COMPACT_ATOMS: atom_id res chain seq x y z
N MET A 1 -33.65 -44.68 37.83
CA MET A 1 -33.25 -44.22 36.48
C MET A 1 -33.30 -42.70 36.48
N ARG A 2 -32.21 -42.04 36.10
CA ARG A 2 -31.95 -40.62 36.37
C ARG A 2 -32.74 -39.72 35.41
N LEU A 3 -33.45 -38.73 35.97
CA LEU A 3 -33.93 -37.55 35.25
C LEU A 3 -32.90 -36.41 35.40
N SER A 4 -32.93 -35.55 34.38
CA SER A 4 -32.62 -34.11 34.38
C SER A 4 -31.24 -33.59 33.99
N ALA A 5 -31.34 -32.75 32.95
CA ALA A 5 -30.78 -31.40 32.84
C ALA A 5 -29.33 -31.24 32.37
N MET A 6 -29.22 -30.99 31.06
CA MET A 6 -28.31 -30.04 30.41
C MET A 6 -27.93 -28.84 31.29
N PRO A 7 -26.62 -28.56 31.42
CA PRO A 7 -26.11 -27.20 31.48
C PRO A 7 -25.19 -26.98 30.26
N LEU A 8 -25.57 -26.11 29.31
CA LEU A 8 -24.98 -24.78 29.18
C LEU A 8 -23.62 -24.63 29.90
N LEU A 9 -22.55 -24.88 29.16
CA LEU A 9 -21.23 -24.25 29.36
C LEU A 9 -20.75 -23.85 27.95
N VAL A 10 -21.30 -22.78 27.35
CA VAL A 10 -20.93 -21.38 27.60
C VAL A 10 -19.42 -21.18 27.40
N LEU A 11 -19.10 -20.46 26.31
CA LEU A 11 -17.90 -19.64 26.11
C LEU A 11 -16.54 -20.35 26.05
N ALA A 12 -16.22 -20.92 24.88
CA ALA A 12 -14.82 -20.96 24.39
C ALA A 12 -14.68 -20.37 22.99
N LEU A 13 -15.61 -19.48 22.60
CA LEU A 13 -15.64 -18.74 21.33
C LEU A 13 -14.87 -17.40 21.38
N LEU A 14 -13.95 -17.20 22.34
CA LEU A 14 -13.34 -15.88 22.61
C LEU A 14 -11.80 -15.86 22.62
N ALA A 15 -11.12 -16.80 21.96
CA ALA A 15 -9.65 -16.84 21.90
C ALA A 15 -9.04 -16.60 20.51
N LEU A 16 -9.81 -16.12 19.53
CA LEU A 16 -9.27 -15.50 18.31
C LEU A 16 -9.24 -13.98 18.45
N GLY A 17 -8.84 -13.49 19.63
CA GLY A 17 -8.28 -12.16 19.78
C GLY A 17 -6.89 -12.16 19.17
N GLY A 18 -6.82 -12.13 17.84
CA GLY A 18 -5.59 -11.87 17.09
C GLY A 18 -5.09 -10.48 17.46
N CYS A 19 -4.26 -10.42 18.50
CA CYS A 19 -3.46 -9.27 18.87
C CYS A 19 -2.45 -9.01 17.75
N GLY A 20 -2.85 -8.13 16.84
CA GLY A 20 -2.07 -7.72 15.69
C GLY A 20 -3.01 -7.03 14.73
N LYS A 21 -3.59 -5.89 15.15
CA LYS A 21 -4.27 -4.97 14.24
C LYS A 21 -3.27 -4.63 13.15
N THR A 22 -3.40 -5.33 12.02
CA THR A 22 -2.71 -5.07 10.78
C THR A 22 -2.96 -3.60 10.48
N GLN A 23 -1.90 -2.80 10.62
CA GLN A 23 -1.97 -1.35 10.57
C GLN A 23 -2.48 -0.88 9.19
N PHE A 24 -2.37 -1.75 8.18
CA PHE A 24 -2.72 -1.60 6.78
C PHE A 24 -4.12 -2.09 6.38
N THR A 25 -5.04 -2.28 7.33
CA THR A 25 -6.39 -2.82 7.02
C THR A 25 -7.26 -1.88 6.20
N THR A 26 -6.97 -0.57 6.24
CA THR A 26 -7.71 0.46 5.50
C THR A 26 -6.85 1.07 4.40
N PRO A 27 -7.47 1.56 3.31
CA PRO A 27 -6.75 2.29 2.25
C PRO A 27 -5.99 3.50 2.78
N GLN A 28 -6.58 4.25 3.72
CA GLN A 28 -5.97 5.44 4.30
C GLN A 28 -4.68 5.10 5.04
N ASN A 29 -4.70 4.09 5.91
CA ASN A 29 -3.51 3.71 6.66
C ASN A 29 -2.41 3.15 5.77
N ALA A 30 -2.77 2.40 4.71
CA ALA A 30 -1.82 1.93 3.73
C ALA A 30 -1.13 3.09 3.01
N TYR A 31 -1.88 4.12 2.62
CA TYR A 31 -1.30 5.34 2.06
C TYR A 31 -0.42 6.08 3.08
N THR A 32 -0.87 6.25 4.32
CA THR A 32 -0.07 6.88 5.39
C THR A 32 1.28 6.19 5.55
N SER A 33 1.28 4.86 5.65
CA SER A 33 2.53 4.11 5.82
C SER A 33 3.43 4.22 4.60
N PHE A 34 2.88 4.14 3.38
CA PHE A 34 3.64 4.40 2.15
C PHE A 34 4.30 5.79 2.19
N HIS A 35 3.53 6.83 2.52
CA HIS A 35 4.02 8.19 2.62
C HIS A 35 5.16 8.32 3.64
N GLU A 36 5.01 7.71 4.82
CA GLU A 36 6.04 7.72 5.86
C GLU A 36 7.32 6.98 5.43
N HIS A 37 7.22 5.89 4.67
CA HIS A 37 8.41 5.24 4.12
C HIS A 37 9.13 6.16 3.13
N VAL A 38 8.40 6.80 2.21
CA VAL A 38 8.99 7.74 1.25
C VAL A 38 9.65 8.92 1.96
N LYS A 39 8.97 9.51 2.95
CA LYS A 39 9.48 10.64 3.73
C LYS A 39 10.76 10.31 4.50
N ARG A 40 10.88 9.08 5.00
CA ARG A 40 12.06 8.58 5.73
C ARG A 40 13.18 8.07 4.82
N GLY A 41 12.98 8.05 3.50
CA GLY A 41 13.96 7.48 2.56
C GLY A 41 14.00 5.94 2.54
N GLU A 42 13.00 5.28 3.13
CA GLU A 42 12.85 3.82 3.17
C GLU A 42 12.27 3.33 1.84
N TYR A 43 13.01 3.51 0.75
CA TYR A 43 12.50 3.34 -0.62
C TYR A 43 12.17 1.90 -1.00
N LYS A 44 12.84 0.91 -0.39
CA LYS A 44 12.53 -0.50 -0.61
C LYS A 44 11.19 -0.86 0.01
N GLU A 45 10.92 -0.35 1.21
CA GLU A 45 9.68 -0.50 1.94
C GLU A 45 8.54 0.25 1.24
N ALA A 46 8.81 1.48 0.77
CA ALA A 46 7.86 2.25 -0.05
C ALA A 46 7.51 1.51 -1.35
N TYR A 47 8.50 0.92 -2.02
CA TYR A 47 8.29 0.10 -3.22
C TYR A 47 7.46 -1.15 -2.92
N ALA A 48 7.71 -1.83 -1.81
CA ALA A 48 6.93 -3.00 -1.37
C ALA A 48 5.47 -2.65 -1.02
N ALA A 49 5.16 -1.38 -0.72
CA ALA A 49 3.80 -0.89 -0.51
C ALA A 49 3.06 -0.54 -1.82
N LEU A 50 3.74 -0.57 -2.97
CA LEU A 50 3.11 -0.42 -4.29
C LEU A 50 2.41 -1.71 -4.73
N SER A 51 1.42 -1.59 -5.61
CA SER A 51 0.72 -2.74 -6.19
C SER A 51 1.66 -3.60 -7.02
N GLN A 52 1.37 -4.89 -7.16
CA GLN A 52 2.14 -5.79 -8.01
C GLN A 52 2.19 -5.30 -9.46
N GLY A 53 1.08 -4.74 -9.96
CA GLY A 53 1.01 -4.13 -11.29
C GLY A 53 2.00 -2.96 -11.44
N THR A 54 2.04 -2.07 -10.44
CA THR A 54 2.98 -0.94 -10.41
C THR A 54 4.43 -1.42 -10.35
N GLN A 55 4.73 -2.37 -9.46
CA GLN A 55 6.06 -2.96 -9.32
C GLN A 55 6.54 -3.58 -10.64
N THR A 56 5.68 -4.34 -11.30
CA THR A 56 5.96 -4.98 -12.61
C THR A 56 6.25 -3.94 -13.68
N ALA A 57 5.45 -2.87 -13.76
CA ALA A 57 5.66 -1.79 -14.73
C ALA A 57 6.99 -1.06 -14.52
N LEU A 58 7.36 -0.80 -13.26
CA LEU A 58 8.65 -0.17 -12.92
C LEU A 58 9.83 -1.09 -13.27
N THR A 59 9.72 -2.39 -12.98
CA THR A 59 10.75 -3.36 -13.34
C THR A 59 10.95 -3.45 -14.85
N ALA A 60 9.85 -3.48 -15.61
CA ALA A 60 9.93 -3.48 -17.07
C ALA A 60 10.60 -2.20 -17.61
N ARG A 61 10.32 -1.05 -17.00
CA ARG A 61 10.94 0.23 -17.38
C ARG A 61 12.43 0.29 -17.02
N ALA A 62 12.82 -0.24 -15.87
CA ALA A 62 14.22 -0.34 -15.46
C ALA A 62 15.01 -1.22 -16.44
N GLN A 63 14.45 -2.37 -16.82
CA GLN A 63 15.05 -3.26 -17.81
C GLN A 63 15.20 -2.56 -19.17
N ALA A 64 14.17 -1.87 -19.66
CA ALA A 64 14.23 -1.13 -20.92
C ALA A 64 15.31 -0.04 -20.94
N LEU A 65 15.52 0.66 -19.82
CA LEU A 65 16.60 1.64 -19.69
C LEU A 65 17.98 0.98 -19.68
N LYS A 66 18.12 -0.16 -18.98
CA LYS A 66 19.34 -0.97 -18.98
C LYS A 66 19.71 -1.41 -20.39
N ASP A 67 18.75 -1.95 -21.14
CA ASP A 67 18.94 -2.40 -22.52
C ASP A 67 19.34 -1.25 -23.44
N THR A 68 18.65 -0.11 -23.35
CA THR A 68 18.92 1.08 -24.17
C THR A 68 20.30 1.69 -23.89
N SER A 69 20.76 1.61 -22.64
CA SER A 69 22.08 2.13 -22.23
C SER A 69 23.25 1.20 -22.56
N GLY A 70 22.99 0.02 -23.13
CA GLY A 70 24.00 -1.02 -23.33
C GLY A 70 24.50 -1.61 -22.01
N GLY A 71 23.63 -1.71 -21.00
CA GLY A 71 23.94 -2.24 -19.67
C GLY A 71 24.64 -1.27 -18.71
N LYS A 72 24.81 0.00 -19.09
CA LYS A 72 25.48 1.01 -18.26
C LYS A 72 24.58 1.61 -17.19
N ALA A 73 23.27 1.63 -17.41
CA ALA A 73 22.28 1.99 -16.41
C ALA A 73 21.88 0.72 -15.65
N ASP A 74 22.41 0.56 -14.44
CA ASP A 74 21.97 -0.46 -13.49
C ASP A 74 21.16 0.25 -12.40
N LEU A 75 19.90 0.53 -12.73
CA LEU A 75 18.96 1.20 -11.83
C LEU A 75 18.02 0.15 -11.26
N GLU A 76 17.89 0.15 -9.94
CA GLU A 76 16.85 -0.62 -9.27
C GLU A 76 15.46 -0.02 -9.61
N PRO A 77 14.40 -0.84 -9.69
CA PRO A 77 13.06 -0.36 -10.07
C PRO A 77 12.53 0.79 -9.18
N TYR A 78 12.88 0.80 -7.90
CA TYR A 78 12.48 1.87 -6.98
C TYR A 78 13.24 3.18 -7.21
N GLU A 79 14.48 3.12 -7.73
CA GLU A 79 15.28 4.31 -8.04
C GLU A 79 14.62 5.14 -9.15
N LEU A 80 13.86 4.50 -10.05
CA LEU A 80 13.09 5.23 -11.07
C LEU A 80 12.03 6.17 -10.50
N LEU A 81 11.51 5.90 -9.30
CA LEU A 81 10.53 6.77 -8.63
C LEU A 81 11.18 7.77 -7.67
N PHE A 82 12.28 7.38 -7.01
CA PHE A 82 12.78 8.09 -5.84
C PHE A 82 14.13 8.78 -6.03
N MET A 83 14.94 8.41 -7.04
CA MET A 83 16.37 8.77 -7.07
C MET A 83 16.67 10.26 -7.34
N ASN A 84 15.67 11.10 -7.63
CA ASN A 84 15.85 12.54 -7.79
C ASN A 84 14.63 13.35 -7.29
N SER A 85 13.81 12.78 -6.41
CA SER A 85 12.65 13.48 -5.87
C SER A 85 13.01 14.17 -4.56
N ALA A 86 12.57 15.42 -4.40
CA ALA A 86 12.56 16.05 -3.09
C ALA A 86 11.64 15.24 -2.16
N PRO A 87 11.93 15.20 -0.85
CA PRO A 87 11.02 14.60 0.12
C PRO A 87 9.60 15.14 -0.07
N PRO A 88 8.57 14.29 -0.01
CA PRO A 88 7.19 14.74 -0.16
C PRO A 88 6.82 15.66 1.00
N ALA A 89 5.98 16.65 0.70
CA ALA A 89 5.43 17.52 1.75
C ALA A 89 4.51 16.73 2.69
N ASP A 90 4.39 17.22 3.93
CA ASP A 90 3.54 16.61 4.93
C ASP A 90 2.09 16.51 4.46
N VAL A 91 1.49 15.35 4.71
CA VAL A 91 0.08 15.10 4.49
C VAL A 91 -0.71 15.64 5.66
N THR A 92 -1.63 16.57 5.39
CA THR A 92 -2.49 17.20 6.40
C THR A 92 -3.84 16.52 6.53
N ASP A 93 -4.32 15.83 5.48
CA ASP A 93 -5.57 15.08 5.52
C ASP A 93 -5.54 13.88 4.54
N ILE A 94 -6.16 12.77 4.93
CA ILE A 94 -6.39 11.60 4.10
C ILE A 94 -7.84 11.15 4.27
N THR A 95 -8.65 11.30 3.22
CA THR A 95 -10.07 10.98 3.24
C THR A 95 -10.37 9.89 2.20
N LEU A 96 -11.14 8.86 2.58
CA LEU A 96 -11.65 7.87 1.63
C LEU A 96 -12.75 8.51 0.77
N VAL A 97 -12.55 8.51 -0.56
CA VAL A 97 -13.51 9.07 -1.51
C VAL A 97 -14.47 7.99 -2.03
N ARG A 98 -13.92 6.80 -2.30
CA ARG A 98 -14.64 5.66 -2.88
C ARG A 98 -13.95 4.36 -2.48
N GLU A 99 -14.73 3.33 -2.17
CA GLU A 99 -14.25 1.95 -2.02
C GLU A 99 -15.27 1.01 -2.70
N GLU A 100 -14.81 0.26 -3.70
CA GLU A 100 -15.61 -0.64 -4.51
C GLU A 100 -14.87 -1.97 -4.64
N GLY A 101 -15.28 -2.97 -3.85
CA GLY A 101 -14.64 -4.28 -3.80
C GLY A 101 -13.17 -4.18 -3.40
N ASP A 102 -12.28 -4.55 -4.32
CA ASP A 102 -10.83 -4.57 -4.11
C ASP A 102 -10.13 -3.28 -4.58
N VAL A 103 -10.87 -2.20 -4.84
CA VAL A 103 -10.32 -0.92 -5.27
C VAL A 103 -10.82 0.20 -4.37
N ALA A 104 -9.92 1.09 -3.97
CA ALA A 104 -10.25 2.29 -3.23
C ALA A 104 -9.58 3.53 -3.85
N THR A 105 -10.20 4.68 -3.66
CA THR A 105 -9.63 5.99 -3.98
C THR A 105 -9.61 6.81 -2.70
N VAL A 106 -8.42 7.27 -2.30
CA VAL A 106 -8.25 8.21 -1.19
C VAL A 106 -7.88 9.57 -1.74
N ARG A 107 -8.42 10.63 -1.15
CA ARG A 107 -8.00 12.01 -1.37
C ARG A 107 -6.98 12.37 -0.31
N VAL A 108 -5.87 12.92 -0.75
CA VAL A 108 -4.72 13.31 0.08
C VAL A 108 -4.51 14.79 -0.08
N LEU A 109 -4.51 15.53 1.04
CA LEU A 109 -4.18 16.95 1.08
C LEU A 109 -2.74 17.11 1.57
N SER A 110 -1.88 17.73 0.76
CA SER A 110 -0.51 18.11 1.14
C SER A 110 -0.15 19.47 0.56
N SER A 111 0.49 20.33 1.36
CA SER A 111 0.81 21.72 0.98
C SER A 111 -0.37 22.50 0.36
N GLY A 112 -1.59 22.28 0.86
CA GLY A 112 -2.81 22.91 0.34
C GLY A 112 -3.32 22.37 -1.01
N GLN A 113 -2.68 21.34 -1.57
CA GLN A 113 -3.11 20.67 -2.80
C GLN A 113 -3.73 19.31 -2.50
N ALA A 114 -4.93 19.07 -3.02
CA ALA A 114 -5.59 17.78 -2.95
C ALA A 114 -5.25 16.93 -4.18
N ARG A 115 -4.91 15.65 -3.97
CA ARG A 115 -4.70 14.66 -5.02
C ARG A 115 -5.45 13.38 -4.69
N GLU A 116 -5.99 12.71 -5.69
CA GLU A 116 -6.62 11.41 -5.52
C GLU A 116 -5.61 10.30 -5.85
N VAL A 117 -5.55 9.31 -4.97
CA VAL A 117 -4.63 8.18 -5.05
C VAL A 117 -5.44 6.92 -5.05
N ARG A 118 -5.21 6.06 -6.04
CA ARG A 118 -5.85 4.76 -6.15
C ARG A 118 -5.07 3.72 -5.35
N LEU A 119 -5.81 2.86 -4.66
CA LEU A 119 -5.28 1.70 -3.95
C LEU A 119 -6.02 0.44 -4.41
N VAL A 120 -5.32 -0.68 -4.37
CA VAL A 120 -5.86 -2.01 -4.68
C VAL A 120 -5.63 -2.96 -3.52
N ARG A 121 -6.61 -3.82 -3.23
CA ARG A 121 -6.50 -4.84 -2.20
C ARG A 121 -5.82 -6.08 -2.80
N GLU A 122 -4.68 -6.44 -2.23
CA GLU A 122 -3.96 -7.66 -2.55
C GLU A 122 -3.90 -8.58 -1.33
N ALA A 123 -3.40 -9.80 -1.49
CA ALA A 123 -3.30 -10.78 -0.39
C ALA A 123 -2.49 -10.26 0.81
N SER A 124 -1.53 -9.36 0.57
CA SER A 124 -0.71 -8.72 1.60
C SER A 124 -1.31 -7.43 2.20
N GLY A 125 -2.51 -7.02 1.74
CA GLY A 125 -3.20 -5.81 2.20
C GLY A 125 -3.42 -4.80 1.07
N TRP A 126 -3.83 -3.59 1.45
CA TRP A 126 -3.98 -2.47 0.50
C TRP A 126 -2.62 -2.00 0.00
N LYS A 127 -2.53 -1.75 -1.30
CA LYS A 127 -1.34 -1.29 -2.01
C LYS A 127 -1.63 -0.04 -2.81
N VAL A 128 -0.67 0.87 -2.87
CA VAL A 128 -0.76 2.08 -3.70
C VAL A 128 -0.58 1.68 -5.16
N ASP A 129 -1.53 2.04 -6.01
CA ASP A 129 -1.48 1.72 -7.43
C ASP A 129 -1.20 2.98 -8.27
N LEU A 130 -0.02 3.01 -8.88
CA LEU A 130 0.47 4.08 -9.75
C LEU A 130 0.45 3.66 -11.22
N SER A 131 -0.09 2.48 -11.56
CA SER A 131 -0.02 1.91 -12.91
C SER A 131 -0.55 2.87 -13.99
N ASP A 132 -1.61 3.63 -13.69
CA ASP A 132 -2.15 4.63 -14.63
C ASP A 132 -1.21 5.82 -14.84
N SER A 133 -0.48 6.24 -13.81
CA SER A 133 0.51 7.32 -13.89
C SER A 133 1.81 6.89 -14.56
N LEU A 134 2.05 5.59 -14.72
CA LEU A 134 3.25 5.03 -15.34
C LEU A 134 3.07 4.68 -16.83
N LYS A 135 1.86 4.81 -17.37
CA LYS A 135 1.60 4.66 -18.80
C LYS A 135 2.38 5.73 -19.59
N PRO A 136 3.01 5.37 -20.72
CA PRO A 136 3.78 6.29 -21.55
C PRO A 136 2.91 7.36 -22.24
#